data_AF-A0A2D7KR81-F1
#
_entry.id   AF-A0A2D7KR81-F1
#
_cell.length_a   1.000
_cell.length_b   1.000
_cell.length_c   1.000
_cell.angle_alpha   90.00
_cell.angle_beta   90.00
_cell.angle_gamma   90.00
#
_symmetry.space_group_name_H-M   'P 1'
#
loop_
_entity.id
_entity.type
_entity.pdbx_description
1 polymer ?
#
loop_
_entity_poly.entity_id
_entity_poly.type
_entity_poly.pdbx_seq_one_letter_code
_entity_poly.pdbx_strand_id
1 'polypeptide(L)'
;MARHHMTTEGPVAFTAEEEKARDAEEKEWEDKAAERAWKALRQKRDLKLADTDWRASSDVTLSDEWKKYRKDLRDFPATLDDAKVIQEYTWPAEPS
;
A
#
# COMPACT_ATOMS: atom_id res chain seq x y z
N MET A 1 -17.54 -3.86 23.05
CA MET A 1 -18.21 -2.55 23.31
C MET A 1 -19.23 -2.36 22.23
N ALA A 2 -20.45 -1.93 22.53
CA ALA A 2 -21.44 -1.64 21.50
C ALA A 2 -20.98 -0.44 20.68
N ARG A 3 -20.99 -0.56 19.35
CA ARG A 3 -20.73 0.54 18.42
C ARG A 3 -22.00 1.41 18.33
N HIS A 4 -21.83 2.70 18.04
CA HIS A 4 -22.91 3.68 18.01
C HIS A 4 -22.93 4.43 16.68
N HIS A 5 -24.11 4.69 16.12
CA HIS A 5 -24.29 5.66 15.03
C HIS A 5 -24.67 7.03 15.59
N MET A 6 -24.23 8.11 14.92
CA MET A 6 -24.57 9.48 15.30
C MET A 6 -25.86 9.91 14.62
N THR A 7 -26.85 10.32 15.41
CA THR A 7 -28.10 10.93 14.93
C THR A 7 -28.21 12.37 15.44
N THR A 8 -29.16 13.13 14.90
CA THR A 8 -29.52 14.47 15.41
C THR A 8 -29.98 14.46 16.88
N GLU A 9 -30.39 13.31 17.41
CA GLU A 9 -30.80 13.15 18.82
C GLU A 9 -29.69 12.58 19.71
N GLY A 10 -28.50 12.31 19.15
CA GLY A 10 -27.34 11.80 19.88
C GLY A 10 -26.85 10.42 19.39
N PRO A 11 -25.85 9.84 20.07
CA PRO A 11 -25.30 8.53 19.72
C PRO A 11 -26.28 7.42 20.12
N VAL A 12 -26.76 6.66 19.15
CA VAL A 12 -27.66 5.51 19.34
C VAL A 12 -26.86 4.23 19.12
N ALA A 13 -27.02 3.24 19.99
CA ALA A 13 -26.33 1.95 19.86
C ALA A 13 -26.83 1.20 18.63
N PHE A 14 -25.91 0.51 17.93
CA PHE A 14 -26.31 -0.36 16.84
C PHE A 14 -27.23 -1.47 17.33
N THR A 15 -28.22 -1.77 16.51
CA THR A 15 -29.03 -2.98 16.64
C THR A 15 -28.19 -4.23 16.34
N ALA A 16 -28.68 -5.41 16.73
CA ALA A 16 -27.99 -6.66 16.47
C ALA A 16 -27.78 -6.94 14.96
N GLU A 17 -28.68 -6.47 14.10
CA GLU A 17 -28.52 -6.56 12.65
C GLU A 17 -27.44 -5.62 12.13
N GLU A 18 -27.38 -4.39 12.65
CA GLU A 18 -26.34 -3.41 12.27
C GLU A 18 -24.95 -3.84 12.75
N GLU A 19 -24.80 -4.35 13.98
CA GLU A 19 -23.50 -4.91 14.43
C GLU A 19 -23.05 -6.06 13.53
N LYS A 20 -23.96 -6.96 13.16
CA LYS A 20 -23.64 -8.07 12.26
C LYS A 20 -23.24 -7.60 10.86
N ALA A 21 -23.88 -6.54 10.35
CA ALA A 21 -23.49 -5.92 9.09
C ALA A 21 -22.09 -5.28 9.20
N ARG A 22 -21.80 -4.58 10.30
CA ARG A 22 -20.47 -3.98 10.55
C ARG A 22 -19.38 -5.02 10.72
N ASP A 23 -19.66 -6.13 11.40
CA ASP A 23 -18.71 -7.24 11.52
C ASP A 23 -18.42 -7.89 10.16
N ALA A 24 -19.42 -7.99 9.28
CA ALA A 24 -19.22 -8.47 7.91
C ALA A 24 -18.36 -7.49 7.09
N GLU A 25 -18.60 -6.18 7.21
CA GLU A 25 -17.80 -5.15 6.54
C GLU A 25 -16.36 -5.12 7.04
N GLU A 26 -16.14 -5.23 8.35
CA GLU A 26 -14.80 -5.28 8.93
C GLU A 26 -14.05 -6.53 8.49
N LYS A 27 -14.73 -7.67 8.46
CA LYS A 27 -14.14 -8.90 7.93
C LYS A 27 -13.76 -8.75 6.45
N GLU A 28 -14.64 -8.17 5.63
CA GLU A 28 -14.34 -7.93 4.22
C GLU A 28 -13.16 -6.93 4.06
N TRP A 29 -13.06 -5.94 4.94
CA TRP A 29 -11.94 -5.00 4.97
C TRP A 29 -10.62 -5.70 5.32
N GLU A 30 -10.62 -6.58 6.31
CA GLU A 30 -9.47 -7.40 6.70
C GLU A 30 -9.07 -8.36 5.58
N ASP A 31 -10.03 -9.04 4.94
CA ASP A 31 -9.79 -9.93 3.81
C ASP A 31 -9.15 -9.18 2.62
N LYS A 32 -9.55 -7.91 2.40
CA LYS A 32 -8.97 -7.04 1.37
C LYS A 32 -7.70 -6.30 1.80
N ALA A 33 -7.16 -6.55 3.00
CA ALA A 33 -5.96 -5.87 3.47
C ALA A 33 -4.74 -6.14 2.57
N ALA A 34 -4.56 -7.39 2.15
CA ALA A 34 -3.49 -7.80 1.23
C ALA A 34 -3.58 -7.06 -0.11
N GLU A 35 -4.77 -7.02 -0.72
CA GLU A 35 -4.98 -6.34 -1.99
C GLU A 35 -4.67 -4.84 -1.92
N ARG A 36 -5.11 -4.18 -0.84
CA ARG A 36 -4.84 -2.77 -0.59
C ARG A 36 -3.34 -2.52 -0.41
N ALA A 37 -2.66 -3.38 0.34
CA ALA A 37 -1.22 -3.31 0.54
C ALA A 37 -0.44 -3.49 -0.78
N TRP A 38 -0.82 -4.46 -1.62
CA TRP A 38 -0.25 -4.65 -2.96
C TRP A 38 -0.48 -3.44 -3.88
N LYS A 39 -1.67 -2.84 -3.83
CA LYS A 39 -1.96 -1.62 -4.60
C LYS A 39 -1.05 -0.47 -4.16
N ALA A 40 -0.93 -0.25 -2.85
CA ALA A 40 -0.06 0.79 -2.30
C ALA A 40 1.41 0.55 -2.65
N LEU A 41 1.87 -0.70 -2.63
CA LEU A 41 3.23 -1.07 -3.02
C LEU A 41 3.51 -0.73 -4.49
N ARG A 42 2.61 -1.10 -5.41
CA ARG A 42 2.75 -0.79 -6.83
C ARG A 42 2.75 0.71 -7.08
N GLN A 43 1.88 1.46 -6.40
CA GLN A 43 1.87 2.93 -6.49
C GLN A 43 3.21 3.53 -6.02
N LYS A 44 3.74 3.08 -4.88
CA LYS A 44 5.04 3.55 -4.38
C LYS A 44 6.19 3.21 -5.33
N ARG A 45 6.20 2.02 -5.92
CA ARG A 45 7.16 1.63 -6.95
C ARG A 45 7.11 2.58 -8.15
N ASP A 46 5.91 2.83 -8.65
CA ASP A 46 5.72 3.66 -9.84
C ASP A 46 6.12 5.12 -9.57
N LEU A 47 5.82 5.65 -8.38
CA LEU A 47 6.31 6.96 -7.93
C LEU A 47 7.84 7.02 -7.91
N LYS A 48 8.53 6.05 -7.28
CA LYS A 48 10.00 6.02 -7.23
C LYS A 48 10.64 5.90 -8.62
N LEU A 49 10.00 5.15 -9.53
CA LEU A 49 10.46 5.06 -10.91
C LEU A 49 10.24 6.38 -11.68
N ALA A 50 9.13 7.07 -11.43
CA ALA A 50 8.84 8.38 -12.04
C ALA A 50 9.81 9.47 -11.52
N ASP A 51 10.05 9.52 -10.21
CA ASP A 51 10.96 10.48 -9.57
C ASP A 51 12.39 10.38 -10.11
N THR A 52 12.78 9.20 -10.57
CA THR A 52 14.11 8.91 -11.09
C THR A 52 14.16 8.83 -12.62
N ASP A 53 13.04 9.11 -13.30
CA ASP A 53 12.93 8.95 -14.76
C ASP A 53 13.74 9.99 -15.53
N TRP A 54 13.84 11.22 -15.00
CA TRP A 54 14.63 12.30 -15.60
C TRP A 54 16.11 11.94 -15.78
N ARG A 55 16.66 11.05 -14.95
CA ARG A 55 18.05 10.58 -15.06
C ARG A 55 18.28 9.68 -16.26
N ALA A 56 17.23 9.13 -16.86
CA ALA A 56 17.27 8.33 -18.08
C ALA A 56 17.04 9.17 -19.35
N SER A 57 17.07 10.51 -19.25
CA SER A 57 17.05 11.42 -20.40
C SER A 57 18.29 11.24 -21.28
N SER A 58 18.18 11.59 -22.57
CA SER A 58 19.28 11.52 -23.55
C SER A 58 20.52 12.31 -23.15
N ASP A 59 20.34 13.32 -22.30
CA ASP A 59 21.39 14.24 -21.87
C ASP A 59 22.28 13.66 -20.75
N VAL A 60 21.86 12.55 -20.11
CA VAL A 60 22.56 11.97 -18.96
C VAL A 60 22.83 10.49 -19.20
N THR A 61 24.09 10.08 -19.03
CA THR A 61 24.41 8.65 -19.01
C THR A 61 24.02 8.08 -17.65
N LEU A 62 23.03 7.20 -17.62
CA LEU A 62 22.58 6.52 -16.41
C LEU A 62 23.72 5.66 -15.84
N SER A 63 24.14 5.93 -14.60
CA SER A 63 25.17 5.12 -13.93
C SER A 63 24.68 3.69 -13.70
N ASP A 64 25.62 2.75 -13.52
CA ASP A 64 25.27 1.35 -13.27
C ASP A 64 24.54 1.17 -11.93
N GLU A 65 24.79 2.04 -10.96
CA GLU A 65 24.06 2.09 -9.69
C GLU A 65 22.59 2.47 -9.90
N TRP A 66 22.32 3.48 -10.74
CA TRP A 66 20.96 3.88 -11.09
C TRP A 66 20.22 2.81 -11.90
N LYS A 67 20.92 2.11 -12.80
CA LYS A 67 20.37 0.94 -13.51
C LYS A 67 19.98 -0.16 -12.53
N LYS A 68 20.86 -0.48 -11.58
CA LYS A 68 20.61 -1.48 -10.53
C LYS A 68 19.44 -1.07 -9.65
N TYR A 69 19.40 0.17 -9.17
CA TYR A 69 18.31 0.70 -8.35
C TYR A 69 16.93 0.56 -9.04
N ARG A 70 16.83 1.01 -10.29
CA ARG A 70 15.58 0.93 -11.07
C ARG A 70 15.17 -0.50 -11.40
N LYS A 71 16.12 -1.44 -11.45
CA LYS A 71 15.84 -2.87 -11.58
C LYS A 71 15.34 -3.44 -10.25
N ASP A 72 16.04 -3.17 -9.15
CA ASP A 72 15.67 -3.63 -7.82
C ASP A 72 14.25 -3.15 -7.43
N LEU A 73 13.87 -1.92 -7.78
CA LEU A 73 12.50 -1.42 -7.60
C LEU A 73 11.43 -2.23 -8.36
N ARG A 74 11.74 -2.67 -9.59
CA ARG A 74 10.82 -3.46 -10.42
C ARG A 74 10.71 -4.91 -9.96
N ASP A 75 11.81 -5.46 -9.47
CA ASP A 75 11.88 -6.83 -8.96
C ASP A 75 11.36 -6.93 -7.52
N PHE A 76 11.29 -5.81 -6.78
CA PHE A 76 10.82 -5.75 -5.39
C PHE A 76 9.47 -6.43 -5.12
N PRO A 77 8.41 -6.25 -5.92
CA PRO A 77 7.13 -6.94 -5.71
C PRO A 77 7.26 -8.47 -5.77
N ALA A 78 8.23 -9.02 -6.51
CA ALA A 78 8.44 -10.47 -6.60
C ALA A 78 9.14 -11.06 -5.36
N THR A 79 9.65 -10.21 -4.45
CA THR A 79 10.33 -10.64 -3.22
C THR A 79 9.40 -10.69 -2.00
N LEU A 80 8.14 -10.24 -2.17
CA LEU A 80 7.17 -10.10 -1.09
C LEU A 80 6.01 -11.09 -1.25
N ASP A 81 5.45 -11.48 -0.11
CA ASP A 81 4.24 -12.29 0.01
C ASP A 81 3.14 -11.46 0.67
N ASP A 82 1.89 -11.93 0.65
CA ASP A 82 0.73 -11.23 1.24
C ASP A 82 0.98 -10.83 2.71
N ALA A 83 1.63 -11.69 3.49
CA ALA A 83 1.98 -11.38 4.88
C ALA A 83 3.04 -10.27 5.00
N LYS A 84 4.00 -10.22 4.07
CA LYS A 84 5.11 -9.25 4.11
C LYS A 84 4.72 -7.90 3.54
N VAL A 85 3.83 -7.86 2.54
CA VAL A 85 3.37 -6.60 1.94
C VAL A 85 2.47 -5.80 2.90
N ILE A 86 1.76 -6.49 3.79
CA ILE A 86 0.96 -5.87 4.85
C ILE A 86 1.86 -5.36 6.00
N GLN A 87 3.02 -5.99 6.20
CA GLN A 87 4.02 -5.59 7.18
C GLN A 87 4.92 -4.44 6.67
N GLU A 88 5.80 -3.97 7.54
CA GLU A 88 6.82 -2.98 7.19
C GLU A 88 7.92 -3.61 6.35
N TYR A 89 8.24 -2.99 5.22
CA TYR A 89 9.30 -3.42 4.31
C TYR A 89 10.20 -2.23 3.95
N THR A 90 11.48 -2.52 3.74
CA THR A 90 12.48 -1.52 3.38
C THR A 90 12.68 -1.48 1.87
N TRP A 91 12.62 -0.28 1.30
CA TRP A 91 12.92 -0.06 -0.11
C TRP A 91 14.43 -0.09 -0.36
N PRO A 92 14.88 -0.43 -1.58
CA PRO A 92 16.25 -0.21 -1.98
C PRO A 92 16.68 1.24 -1.70
N ALA A 93 17.92 1.41 -1.24
CA ALA A 93 18.49 2.74 -1.01
C ALA A 93 18.72 3.44 -2.35
N GLU A 94 18.32 4.71 -2.42
CA GLU A 94 18.54 5.54 -3.60
C GLU A 94 20.03 5.90 -3.69
N PRO A 95 20.70 5.66 -4.83
CA PRO A 95 22.08 6.08 -5.04
C PRO A 95 22.17 7.61 -5.15
N SER A 96 23.35 8.18 -4.89
CA SER A 96 23.60 9.64 -4.97
C SER A 96 23.82 10.11 -6.41
#